data_AF-A0A358KLP1-F1
#
_entry.id   AF-A0A358KLP1-F1
#
_cell.length_a   1.000
_cell.length_b   1.000
_cell.length_c   1.000
_cell.angle_alpha   90.00
_cell.angle_beta   90.00
_cell.angle_gamma   90.00
#
_symmetry.space_group_name_H-M   'P 1'
#
loop_
_entity.id
_entity.type
_entity.pdbx_description
1 polymer ?
#
loop_
_entity_poly.entity_id
_entity_poly.type
_entity_poly.pdbx_seq_one_letter_code
_entity_poly.pdbx_strand_id
1 'polypeptide(L)' 'AMPVSRDVIRYAVLLANASRPESGQATDTIREYVRFGAGPRASQYLILGAKGRAAIAGDPCVSFDHVRAVARQVLEHR' A
#
# COMPACT_ATOMS: atom_id res chain seq x y z
N ALA A 1 -17.66 -9.23 -5.74
CA ALA A 1 -16.48 -8.32 -5.73
C ALA A 1 -16.12 -7.99 -4.29
N MET A 2 -14.84 -8.03 -3.91
CA MET A 2 -14.41 -7.83 -2.52
C MET A 2 -14.56 -6.35 -2.09
N PRO A 3 -15.36 -6.02 -1.06
CA PRO A 3 -15.57 -4.65 -0.57
C PRO A 3 -14.33 -4.05 0.06
N VAL A 4 -14.12 -2.74 -0.15
CA VAL A 4 -13.01 -1.97 0.44
C VAL A 4 -13.54 -0.63 0.93
N SER A 5 -13.25 -0.27 2.18
CA SER A 5 -13.62 1.03 2.71
C SER A 5 -12.74 2.16 2.15
N ARG A 6 -13.24 3.40 2.18
CA ARG A 6 -12.45 4.57 1.76
C ARG A 6 -11.19 4.74 2.62
N ASP A 7 -11.24 4.37 3.89
CA ASP A 7 -10.09 4.53 4.79
C ASP A 7 -8.98 3.53 4.46
N VAL A 8 -9.32 2.31 4.06
CA VAL A 8 -8.33 1.33 3.58
C VAL A 8 -7.69 1.78 2.26
N ILE A 9 -8.48 2.36 1.36
CA ILE A 9 -7.96 2.97 0.13
C ILE A 9 -7.02 4.13 0.46
N ARG A 10 -7.43 5.03 1.36
CA ARG A 10 -6.60 6.16 1.81
C ARG A 10 -5.30 5.67 2.43
N TYR A 11 -5.36 4.61 3.25
CA TYR A 11 -4.18 4.00 3.84
C TYR A 11 -3.20 3.47 2.79
N ALA A 12 -3.67 2.76 1.77
CA ALA A 12 -2.81 2.28 0.69
C ALA A 12 -2.15 3.43 -0.11
N VAL A 13 -2.87 4.54 -0.31
CA VAL A 13 -2.32 5.75 -0.94
C VAL A 13 -1.28 6.41 -0.05
N LEU A 14 -1.56 6.58 1.24
CA LEU A 14 -0.61 7.16 2.20
C LEU A 14 0.67 6.31 2.30
N LEU A 15 0.53 4.98 2.34
CA LEU A 15 1.66 4.07 2.41
C LEU A 15 2.54 4.16 1.15
N ALA A 16 1.94 4.22 -0.04
CA ALA A 16 2.68 4.41 -1.29
C ALA A 16 3.34 5.80 -1.36
N ASN A 17 2.67 6.86 -0.88
CA ASN A 17 3.25 8.21 -0.86
C ASN A 17 4.35 8.35 0.20
N ALA A 18 4.32 7.60 1.30
CA ALA A 18 5.36 7.64 2.32
C ALA A 18 6.70 7.14 1.81
N SER A 19 6.75 6.34 0.73
CA SER A 19 8.02 5.90 0.12
C SER A 19 8.68 6.94 -0.76
N ARG A 20 8.07 8.11 -0.96
CA ARG A 20 8.62 9.20 -1.76
C ARG A 20 9.41 10.18 -0.92
N PRO A 21 10.67 10.50 -1.26
CA PRO A 21 11.53 11.36 -0.45
C PRO A 21 10.97 12.78 -0.28
N GLU A 22 10.22 13.30 -1.26
CA GLU A 22 9.57 14.62 -1.20
C GLU A 22 8.30 14.65 -0.33
N SER A 23 7.83 13.50 0.14
CA SER A 23 6.61 13.41 0.95
C SER A 23 6.85 13.92 2.37
N GLY A 24 5.90 14.71 2.89
CA GLY A 24 5.88 15.08 4.31
C GLY A 24 5.73 13.88 5.26
N GLN A 25 5.35 12.70 4.74
CA GLN A 25 5.23 11.45 5.51
C GLN A 25 6.46 10.54 5.38
N ALA A 26 7.48 10.94 4.62
CA ALA A 26 8.71 10.17 4.48
C ALA A 26 9.48 10.12 5.80
N THR A 27 10.11 8.98 6.09
CA THR A 27 11.09 8.87 7.16
C THR A 27 12.44 9.43 6.69
N ASP A 28 13.34 9.72 7.63
CA ASP A 28 14.68 10.21 7.27
C ASP A 28 15.46 9.18 6.45
N THR A 29 15.29 7.89 6.76
CA THR A 29 15.84 6.78 5.96
C THR A 29 15.37 6.84 4.51
N ILE A 30 14.10 7.16 4.25
CA ILE A 30 13.57 7.26 2.88
C ILE A 30 14.16 8.47 2.17
N ARG A 31 14.26 9.61 2.86
CA ARG A 31 14.88 10.82 2.31
C ARG A 31 16.36 10.62 1.95
N GLU A 32 17.07 9.83 2.74
CA GLU A 32 18.50 9.55 2.55
C GLU A 32 18.75 8.52 1.44
N TYR A 33 17.99 7.42 1.41
CA TYR A 33 18.32 6.26 0.58
C TYR A 33 17.43 6.06 -0.66
N VAL A 34 16.29 6.76 -0.76
CA VAL A 34 15.34 6.58 -1.87
C VAL A 34 15.35 7.78 -2.80
N ARG A 35 15.57 7.56 -4.11
CA ARG A 35 15.64 8.62 -5.12
C ARG A 35 14.27 9.12 -5.62
N PHE A 36 13.28 8.23 -5.73
CA PHE A 36 11.98 8.55 -6.35
C PHE A 36 10.78 7.98 -5.57
N GLY A 37 10.84 6.72 -5.14
CA GLY A 37 9.73 6.07 -4.43
C GLY A 37 8.57 5.64 -5.34
N ALA A 38 7.47 5.21 -4.73
CA ALA A 38 6.42 4.50 -5.43
C ALA A 38 5.45 5.41 -6.22
N GLY A 39 5.11 5.01 -7.44
CA GLY A 39 4.09 5.65 -8.28
C GLY A 39 2.63 5.35 -7.86
N PRO A 40 1.63 6.04 -8.44
CA PRO A 40 0.21 5.81 -8.14
C PRO A 40 -0.29 4.39 -8.47
N ARG A 41 0.45 3.64 -9.31
CA ARG A 41 0.17 2.22 -9.55
C ARG A 41 0.39 1.38 -8.29
N ALA A 42 1.31 1.76 -7.41
CA ALA A 42 1.58 1.00 -6.20
C ALA A 42 0.34 0.89 -5.30
N SER A 43 -0.37 2.00 -5.05
CA SER A 43 -1.60 1.98 -4.26
C SER A 43 -2.71 1.13 -4.91
N GLN A 44 -2.79 1.11 -6.25
CA GLN A 44 -3.74 0.24 -6.96
C GLN A 44 -3.42 -1.23 -6.73
N TYR A 45 -2.14 -1.63 -6.85
CA TYR A 45 -1.71 -3.01 -6.63
C TYR A 45 -1.74 -3.42 -5.16
N LEU A 46 -1.54 -2.48 -4.22
CA LEU A 46 -1.78 -2.73 -2.79
C LEU A 46 -3.24 -3.14 -2.56
N ILE A 47 -4.20 -2.42 -3.14
CA ILE A 47 -5.62 -2.76 -3.02
C ILE A 47 -5.98 -4.05 -3.76
N LEU A 48 -5.43 -4.27 -4.96
CA LEU A 48 -5.68 -5.50 -5.71
C LEU A 48 -5.16 -6.74 -4.97
N GLY A 49 -3.93 -6.67 -4.44
CA GLY A 49 -3.34 -7.74 -3.62
C GLY A 49 -4.12 -7.95 -2.33
N ALA A 50 -4.53 -6.87 -1.65
CA ALA A 50 -5.31 -6.96 -0.43
C ALA A 50 -6.70 -7.59 -0.65
N LYS A 51 -7.36 -7.30 -1.78
CA LYS A 51 -8.61 -7.98 -2.18
C LYS A 51 -8.40 -9.48 -2.39
N GLY A 52 -7.32 -9.86 -3.08
CA GLY A 52 -6.97 -11.27 -3.28
C GLY A 52 -6.71 -11.99 -1.96
N ARG A 53 -5.95 -11.36 -1.06
CA ARG A 53 -5.69 -11.89 0.29
C ARG A 53 -6.97 -12.08 1.10
N ALA A 54 -7.84 -11.06 1.17
CA ALA A 54 -9.11 -11.16 1.86
C ALA A 54 -9.99 -12.30 1.30
N ALA A 55 -10.00 -12.47 -0.03
CA ALA A 55 -10.79 -13.51 -0.67
C ALA A 55 -10.27 -14.92 -0.33
N ILE A 56 -8.94 -15.10 -0.31
CA ILE A 56 -8.32 -16.38 0.08
C ILE A 56 -8.57 -16.68 1.57
N ALA A 57 -8.55 -15.67 2.43
CA ALA A 57 -8.80 -15.81 3.86
C ALA A 57 -10.28 -16.05 4.21
N GLY A 58 -11.21 -15.84 3.26
CA GLY A 58 -12.64 -15.96 3.49
C GLY A 58 -13.24 -14.75 4.21
N ASP A 59 -12.52 -13.63 4.24
CA ASP A 59 -12.99 -12.42 4.92
C ASP A 59 -14.10 -11.70 4.12
N PRO A 60 -15.07 -11.08 4.81
CA PRO A 60 -16.17 -10.39 4.14
C PRO A 60 -15.74 -9.05 3.51
N CYS A 61 -14.61 -8.48 3.92
CA CYS A 61 -14.10 -7.20 3.42
C CYS A 61 -12.58 -7.06 3.60
N VAL A 62 -11.98 -6.09 2.91
CA VAL A 62 -10.55 -5.79 3.05
C VAL A 62 -10.29 -4.97 4.32
N SER A 63 -9.32 -5.41 5.13
CA SER A 63 -8.80 -4.72 6.30
C SER A 63 -7.43 -4.06 6.01
N PHE A 64 -6.95 -3.26 6.97
CA PHE A 64 -5.59 -2.70 6.91
C PHE A 64 -4.51 -3.78 6.90
N ASP A 65 -4.75 -4.92 7.56
CA ASP A 65 -3.78 -6.02 7.64
C ASP A 65 -3.58 -6.69 6.29
N HIS A 66 -4.63 -6.79 5.47
CA HIS A 66 -4.49 -7.29 4.10
C HIS A 66 -3.57 -6.40 3.27
N VAL A 67 -3.64 -5.08 3.44
CA VAL A 67 -2.75 -4.12 2.78
C VAL A 67 -1.32 -4.27 3.28
N ARG A 68 -1.12 -4.32 4.60
CA ARG A 68 0.22 -4.52 5.21
C ARG A 68 0.87 -5.81 4.74
N ALA A 69 0.09 -6.88 4.68
CA ALA A 69 0.60 -8.19 4.34
C ALA A 69 1.11 -8.29 2.89
N VAL A 70 0.59 -7.45 1.96
CA VAL A 70 1.06 -7.38 0.56
C VAL A 70 2.04 -6.22 0.31
N ALA A 71 2.26 -5.36 1.31
CA ALA A 71 2.99 -4.11 1.14
C ALA A 71 4.42 -4.34 0.66
N ARG A 72 5.14 -5.29 1.27
CA ARG A 72 6.51 -5.61 0.88
C ARG A 72 6.60 -6.02 -0.58
N GLN A 73 5.79 -6.99 -1.00
CA GLN A 73 5.79 -7.53 -2.36
C GLN A 73 5.46 -6.47 -3.40
N VAL A 74 4.58 -5.51 -3.06
CA VAL A 74 4.18 -4.45 -3.99
C VAL A 74 5.20 -3.31 -4.05
N LEU A 75 5.88 -2.99 -2.95
CA LEU A 75 6.74 -1.80 -2.82
C LEU A 75 8.23 -2.09 -3.02
N GLU A 76 8.72 -3.30 -2.77
CA GLU A 76 10.17 -3.59 -2.72
C GLU A 76 10.91 -3.36 -4.05
N HIS A 77 10.19 -3.38 -5.17
CA HIS A 77 10.74 -3.26 -6.53
C HIS A 77 10.31 -1.96 -7.23
N ARG A 78 9.81 -0.97 -6.48
CA ARG A 78 9.22 0.26 -7.02
C ARG A 78 10.00 1.51 -6.67
#